data_AF-A0A2N1R388-F1
#
_entry.id   AF-A0A2N1R388-F1
#
_cell.length_a   1.000
_cell.length_b   1.000
_cell.length_c   1.000
_cell.angle_alpha   90.00
_cell.angle_beta   90.00
_cell.angle_gamma   90.00
#
_symmetry.space_group_name_H-M   'P 1'
#
loop_
_entity.id
_entity.type
_entity.pdbx_description
1 polymer ?
#
loop_
_entity_poly.entity_id
_entity_poly.type
_entity_poly.pdbx_seq_one_letter_code
_entity_poly.pdbx_strand_id
1 'polypeptide(L)'
;MIQGALLRADAYINRSRGQSTPAIGFLEAARHDSCLAEYPDEWWYIVQKSILRRADLLFSVFLALGSLFLLFESIKLFLNPFRRKWEAVPAEGFKETFTFWYKSPAILPLLVSLLLLVCALSLFHVARKSGARIDFLKKDMIMAFLRNAEFRAFVITALLLCVYAFALIPLCRNYLNILRGFRGFPFFVATLVYLLAMMLTFGDRKPSYVFKSFTISILTSGVITYAFGTLAKIPLP
;
A
#
# COMPACT_ATOMS: atom_id res chain seq x y z
N MET A 1 -23.77 0.24 -24.59
CA MET A 1 -24.79 0.88 -25.45
C MET A 1 -24.89 0.28 -26.85
N ILE A 2 -23.77 -0.12 -27.51
CA ILE A 2 -23.81 -0.63 -28.90
C ILE A 2 -24.29 -2.10 -29.00
N GLN A 3 -24.00 -2.94 -28.00
CA GLN A 3 -24.46 -4.35 -27.98
C GLN A 3 -25.99 -4.52 -27.84
N GLY A 4 -26.66 -3.59 -27.15
CA GLY A 4 -28.13 -3.59 -27.01
C GLY A 4 -28.86 -3.19 -28.30
N ALA A 5 -28.21 -2.41 -29.17
CA ALA A 5 -28.78 -2.04 -30.46
C ALA A 5 -28.71 -3.20 -31.47
N LEU A 6 -27.64 -4.02 -31.42
CA LEU A 6 -27.48 -5.21 -32.25
C LEU A 6 -28.53 -6.30 -31.93
N LEU A 7 -28.83 -6.53 -30.65
CA LEU A 7 -29.87 -7.48 -30.25
C LEU A 7 -31.30 -7.03 -30.66
N ARG A 8 -31.54 -5.71 -30.76
CA ARG A 8 -32.82 -5.17 -31.27
C ARG A 8 -32.96 -5.34 -32.78
N ALA A 9 -31.86 -5.31 -33.54
CA ALA A 9 -31.90 -5.50 -34.99
C ALA A 9 -32.22 -6.97 -35.35
N ASP A 10 -31.63 -7.94 -34.67
CA ASP A 10 -31.91 -9.37 -34.89
C ASP A 10 -33.35 -9.77 -34.52
N ALA A 11 -33.89 -9.17 -33.46
CA ALA A 11 -35.29 -9.41 -33.06
C ALA A 11 -36.30 -8.86 -34.09
N TYR A 12 -35.97 -7.75 -34.77
CA TYR A 12 -36.83 -7.18 -35.80
C TYR A 12 -36.80 -8.01 -37.10
N ILE A 13 -35.64 -8.57 -37.46
CA ILE A 13 -35.48 -9.45 -38.62
C ILE A 13 -36.27 -10.76 -38.43
N ASN A 14 -36.22 -11.36 -37.24
CA ASN A 14 -36.96 -12.62 -36.98
C ASN A 14 -38.47 -12.43 -36.91
N ARG A 15 -38.98 -11.23 -36.56
CA ARG A 15 -40.42 -10.92 -36.58
C ARG A 15 -40.99 -10.85 -38.00
N SER A 16 -40.18 -10.49 -38.99
CA SER A 16 -40.58 -10.48 -40.41
C SER A 16 -40.66 -11.88 -41.05
N ARG A 17 -40.13 -12.91 -40.39
CA ARG A 17 -40.05 -14.29 -40.90
C ARG A 17 -41.08 -15.26 -40.34
N GLY A 18 -42.05 -14.79 -39.54
CA GLY A 18 -43.16 -15.63 -39.06
C GLY A 18 -42.72 -16.88 -38.27
N GLN A 19 -41.54 -16.85 -37.64
CA GLN A 19 -41.10 -17.93 -36.76
C GLN A 19 -41.54 -17.65 -35.32
N SER A 20 -42.41 -18.50 -34.79
CA SER A 20 -42.86 -18.52 -33.41
C SER A 20 -41.74 -18.97 -32.48
N THR A 21 -41.00 -18.04 -31.89
CA THR A 21 -40.17 -18.33 -30.70
C THR A 21 -41.06 -18.56 -29.48
N PRO A 22 -40.76 -19.57 -28.64
CA PRO A 22 -41.57 -19.91 -27.48
C PRO A 22 -41.56 -18.76 -26.45
N ALA A 23 -42.77 -18.27 -26.13
CA ALA A 23 -43.04 -17.12 -25.26
C ALA A 23 -42.55 -17.26 -23.80
N ILE A 24 -42.00 -18.41 -23.42
CA ILE A 24 -41.57 -18.72 -22.05
C ILE A 24 -40.22 -18.06 -21.74
N GLY A 25 -39.26 -18.04 -22.69
CA GLY A 25 -37.95 -17.42 -22.47
C GLY A 25 -38.00 -15.89 -22.39
N PHE A 26 -39.01 -15.26 -23.00
CA PHE A 26 -39.14 -13.80 -23.01
C PHE A 26 -39.73 -13.24 -21.70
N LEU A 27 -40.63 -14.00 -21.06
CA LEU A 27 -41.18 -13.63 -19.75
C LEU A 27 -40.16 -13.82 -18.62
N GLU A 28 -39.25 -14.79 -18.73
CA GLU A 28 -38.23 -15.04 -17.72
C GLU A 28 -37.05 -14.05 -17.83
N ALA A 29 -36.65 -13.69 -19.06
CA ALA A 29 -35.71 -12.58 -19.30
C ALA A 29 -36.32 -11.21 -18.92
N ALA A 30 -37.60 -10.96 -19.26
CA ALA A 30 -38.28 -9.72 -18.88
C ALA A 30 -38.54 -9.63 -17.37
N ARG A 31 -38.77 -10.76 -16.68
CA ARG A 31 -38.90 -10.79 -15.20
C ARG A 31 -37.54 -10.57 -14.53
N HIS A 32 -36.44 -11.03 -15.11
CA HIS A 32 -35.10 -10.69 -14.63
C HIS A 32 -34.79 -9.21 -14.86
N ASP A 33 -35.12 -8.65 -16.02
CA ASP A 33 -34.89 -7.24 -16.34
C ASP A 33 -35.79 -6.27 -15.55
N SER A 34 -37.02 -6.68 -15.20
CA SER A 34 -37.94 -5.86 -14.40
C SER A 34 -37.64 -5.93 -12.89
N CYS A 35 -37.11 -7.04 -12.37
CA CYS A 35 -36.60 -7.10 -11.00
C CYS A 35 -35.29 -6.28 -10.82
N LEU A 36 -34.53 -6.10 -11.91
CA LEU A 36 -33.28 -5.33 -11.92
C LEU A 36 -33.46 -3.82 -12.10
N ALA A 37 -34.68 -3.36 -12.37
CA ALA A 37 -35.02 -1.95 -12.57
C ALA A 37 -35.43 -1.21 -11.28
N GLU A 38 -35.66 -1.95 -10.18
CA GLU A 38 -36.27 -1.40 -8.96
C GLU A 38 -35.25 -0.91 -7.91
N TYR A 39 -33.95 -1.17 -8.11
CA TYR A 39 -32.86 -0.68 -7.25
C TYR A 39 -31.65 -0.20 -8.05
N PRO A 40 -31.70 1.00 -8.67
CA PRO A 40 -30.53 1.60 -9.32
C PRO A 40 -29.35 1.80 -8.34
N ASP A 41 -29.63 1.85 -7.04
CA ASP A 41 -28.64 2.05 -5.98
C ASP A 41 -27.89 0.76 -5.57
N GLU A 42 -28.45 -0.43 -5.78
CA GLU A 42 -27.75 -1.67 -5.43
C GLU A 42 -26.71 -2.05 -6.49
N TRP A 43 -26.96 -1.72 -7.75
CA TRP A 43 -26.05 -2.03 -8.86
C TRP A 43 -24.70 -1.32 -8.74
N TRP A 44 -24.68 -0.03 -8.36
CA TRP A 44 -23.41 0.67 -8.16
C TRP A 44 -22.61 0.05 -7.00
N TYR A 45 -23.30 -0.42 -5.95
CA TYR A 45 -22.69 -1.03 -4.78
C TYR A 45 -22.04 -2.37 -5.12
N ILE A 46 -22.73 -3.23 -5.89
CA ILE A 46 -22.23 -4.55 -6.31
C ILE A 46 -21.04 -4.39 -7.26
N VAL A 47 -21.12 -3.46 -8.22
CA VAL A 47 -20.04 -3.18 -9.16
C VAL A 47 -18.81 -2.63 -8.45
N GLN A 48 -18.96 -1.64 -7.55
CA GLN A 48 -17.84 -1.11 -6.75
C GLN A 48 -17.22 -2.20 -5.86
N LYS A 49 -18.02 -3.02 -5.20
CA LYS A 49 -17.55 -4.12 -4.35
C LYS A 49 -16.74 -5.15 -5.14
N SER A 50 -17.13 -5.43 -6.38
CA SER A 50 -16.40 -6.35 -7.26
C SER A 50 -15.06 -5.78 -7.74
N ILE A 51 -14.99 -4.48 -8.02
CA ILE A 51 -13.78 -3.76 -8.43
C ILE A 51 -12.81 -3.63 -7.23
N LEU A 52 -13.33 -3.28 -6.06
CA LEU A 52 -12.57 -3.15 -4.81
C LEU A 52 -11.90 -4.48 -4.42
N ARG A 53 -12.64 -5.59 -4.48
CA ARG A 53 -12.10 -6.93 -4.14
C ARG A 53 -11.03 -7.43 -5.11
N ARG A 54 -11.10 -7.03 -6.39
CA ARG A 54 -10.03 -7.29 -7.36
C ARG A 54 -8.79 -6.44 -7.08
N ALA A 55 -8.98 -5.20 -6.61
CA ALA A 55 -7.89 -4.36 -6.16
C ALA A 55 -7.21 -4.94 -4.90
N ASP A 56 -7.99 -5.47 -3.95
CA ASP A 56 -7.45 -6.19 -2.79
C ASP A 56 -6.61 -7.41 -3.19
N LEU A 57 -7.04 -8.13 -4.23
CA LEU A 57 -6.27 -9.26 -4.76
C LEU A 57 -4.91 -8.81 -5.31
N LEU A 58 -4.88 -7.76 -6.14
CA LEU A 58 -3.61 -7.21 -6.66
C LEU A 58 -2.72 -6.68 -5.53
N PHE A 59 -3.29 -5.91 -4.61
CA PHE A 59 -2.58 -5.38 -3.45
C PHE A 59 -1.99 -6.51 -2.60
N SER A 60 -2.75 -7.59 -2.35
CA SER A 60 -2.27 -8.75 -1.61
C SER A 60 -1.07 -9.44 -2.27
N VAL A 61 -1.04 -9.50 -3.61
CA VAL A 61 0.10 -10.07 -4.36
C VAL A 61 1.33 -9.18 -4.22
N PHE A 62 1.18 -7.86 -4.39
CA PHE A 62 2.29 -6.92 -4.17
C PHE A 62 2.79 -6.95 -2.72
N LEU A 63 1.87 -7.01 -1.76
CA LEU A 63 2.19 -7.09 -0.34
C LEU A 63 2.90 -8.40 0.01
N ALA A 64 2.51 -9.53 -0.60
CA ALA A 64 3.17 -10.83 -0.44
C ALA A 64 4.60 -10.79 -0.99
N LEU A 65 4.81 -10.25 -2.19
CA LEU A 65 6.15 -10.12 -2.77
C LEU A 65 7.03 -9.17 -1.95
N GLY A 66 6.50 -8.02 -1.52
CA GLY A 66 7.22 -7.05 -0.70
C GLY A 66 7.58 -7.60 0.69
N SER A 67 6.66 -8.32 1.33
CA SER A 67 6.92 -8.96 2.63
C SER A 67 7.94 -10.08 2.53
N LEU A 68 7.91 -10.91 1.48
CA LEU A 68 8.95 -11.91 1.22
C LEU A 68 10.32 -11.25 1.02
N PHE A 69 10.40 -10.19 0.23
CA PHE A 69 11.64 -9.45 0.02
C PHE A 69 12.20 -8.89 1.34
N LEU A 70 11.34 -8.24 2.15
CA LEU A 70 11.73 -7.73 3.47
C LEU A 70 12.16 -8.85 4.42
N LEU A 71 11.50 -10.01 4.36
CA LEU A 71 11.87 -11.18 5.15
C LEU A 71 13.26 -11.69 4.77
N PHE A 72 13.58 -11.77 3.47
CA PHE A 72 14.93 -12.11 3.00
C PHE A 72 15.99 -11.10 3.46
N GLU A 73 15.73 -9.80 3.32
CA GLU A 73 16.66 -8.76 3.78
C GLU A 73 16.83 -8.78 5.31
N SER A 74 15.76 -9.07 6.05
CA SER A 74 15.81 -9.21 7.50
C SER A 74 16.61 -10.43 7.93
N ILE A 75 16.47 -11.57 7.24
CA ILE A 75 17.31 -12.76 7.48
C ILE A 75 18.78 -12.45 7.19
N LYS A 76 19.09 -11.77 6.07
CA LYS A 76 20.47 -11.35 5.78
C LYS A 76 21.03 -10.44 6.87
N LEU A 77 20.23 -9.48 7.35
CA LEU A 77 20.62 -8.58 8.43
C LEU A 77 20.79 -9.34 9.76
N PHE A 78 19.96 -10.37 10.00
CA PHE A 78 20.05 -11.20 11.18
C PHE A 78 21.36 -12.00 11.18
N LEU A 79 21.73 -12.61 10.06
CA LEU A 79 22.94 -13.41 9.92
C LEU A 79 24.22 -12.56 9.79
N ASN A 80 24.11 -11.33 9.26
CA ASN A 80 25.23 -10.44 9.01
C ASN A 80 24.84 -8.97 9.26
N PRO A 81 24.76 -8.55 10.54
CA PRO A 81 24.23 -7.23 10.91
C PRO A 81 25.10 -6.06 10.39
N PHE A 82 26.39 -6.31 10.11
CA PHE A 82 27.32 -5.30 9.60
C PHE A 82 27.53 -5.37 8.09
N ARG A 83 26.77 -6.21 7.37
CA ARG A 83 26.89 -6.41 5.91
C ARG A 83 28.34 -6.64 5.44
N ARG A 84 29.13 -7.40 6.21
CA ARG A 84 30.50 -7.78 5.82
C ARG A 84 30.47 -8.70 4.60
N LYS A 85 31.56 -8.80 3.84
CA LYS A 85 31.67 -9.81 2.77
C LYS A 85 31.44 -11.21 3.37
N TRP A 86 30.66 -12.06 2.71
CA TRP A 86 30.28 -13.38 3.22
C TRP A 86 31.47 -14.28 3.59
N GLU A 87 32.59 -14.10 2.88
CA GLU A 87 33.88 -14.77 3.11
C GLU A 87 34.54 -14.40 4.46
N ALA A 88 34.16 -13.26 5.05
CA ALA A 88 34.71 -12.73 6.28
C ALA A 88 33.72 -12.80 7.46
N VAL A 89 32.65 -13.61 7.36
CA VAL A 89 31.70 -13.81 8.46
C VAL A 89 32.24 -14.93 9.36
N PRO A 90 32.71 -14.61 10.58
CA PRO A 90 33.24 -15.63 11.49
C PRO A 90 32.11 -16.57 11.95
N ALA A 91 32.38 -17.88 11.95
CA ALA A 91 31.44 -18.91 12.42
C ALA A 91 30.98 -18.66 13.87
N GLU A 92 31.83 -18.05 14.69
CA GLU A 92 31.52 -17.64 16.07
C GLU A 92 30.43 -16.57 16.14
N GLY A 93 30.37 -15.67 15.15
CA GLY A 93 29.36 -14.62 15.06
C GLY A 93 27.95 -15.17 14.84
N PHE A 94 27.80 -16.32 14.17
CA PHE A 94 26.51 -17.01 14.07
C PHE A 94 26.07 -17.55 15.42
N LYS A 95 26.98 -18.19 16.17
CA LYS A 95 26.69 -18.77 17.47
C LYS A 95 26.25 -17.68 18.47
N GLU A 96 26.95 -16.56 18.53
CA GLU A 96 26.54 -15.42 19.36
C GLU A 96 25.20 -14.82 18.94
N THR A 97 24.95 -14.70 17.63
CA THR A 97 23.68 -14.19 17.10
C THR A 97 22.50 -15.08 17.48
N PHE A 98 22.63 -16.41 17.40
CA PHE A 98 21.58 -17.33 17.84
C PHE A 98 21.42 -17.33 19.36
N THR A 99 22.51 -17.17 20.11
CA THR A 99 22.49 -17.14 21.58
C THR A 99 21.86 -15.85 22.12
N PHE A 100 22.14 -14.71 21.47
CA PHE A 100 21.62 -13.39 21.82
C PHE A 100 20.66 -12.86 20.77
N TRP A 101 19.82 -13.74 20.23
CA TRP A 101 18.91 -13.40 19.14
C TRP A 101 18.10 -12.14 19.45
N TYR A 102 17.59 -12.00 20.68
CA TYR A 102 16.79 -10.86 21.17
C TYR A 102 17.48 -9.49 21.10
N LYS A 103 18.82 -9.42 20.98
CA LYS A 103 19.56 -8.17 20.80
C LYS A 103 19.77 -7.81 19.33
N SER A 104 19.38 -8.70 18.41
CA SER A 104 19.59 -8.47 16.99
C SER A 104 18.71 -7.33 16.48
N PRO A 105 19.29 -6.33 15.78
CA PRO A 105 18.52 -5.24 15.18
C PRO A 105 17.55 -5.73 14.09
N ALA A 106 17.69 -6.98 13.64
CA ALA A 106 16.89 -7.58 12.58
C ALA A 106 15.58 -8.21 13.06
N ILE A 107 15.37 -8.41 14.37
CA ILE A 107 14.13 -9.04 14.88
C ILE A 107 12.89 -8.24 14.51
N LEU A 108 12.93 -6.92 14.72
CA LEU A 108 11.76 -6.08 14.50
C LEU A 108 11.37 -6.04 13.01
N PRO A 109 12.31 -5.81 12.08
CA PRO A 109 12.04 -6.00 10.65
C PRO A 109 11.51 -7.39 10.29
N LEU A 110 12.09 -8.45 10.88
CA LEU A 110 11.69 -9.83 10.63
C LEU A 110 10.24 -10.09 11.10
N LEU A 111 9.88 -9.66 12.31
CA LEU A 111 8.53 -9.80 12.85
C LEU A 111 7.51 -9.02 12.01
N VAL A 112 7.82 -7.77 11.65
CA VAL A 112 6.96 -6.94 10.80
C VAL A 112 6.76 -7.61 9.43
N SER A 113 7.81 -8.14 8.82
CA SER A 113 7.70 -8.84 7.53
C SER A 113 6.80 -10.08 7.61
N LEU A 114 6.86 -10.83 8.71
CA LEU A 114 6.03 -12.01 8.94
C LEU A 114 4.56 -11.63 9.13
N LEU A 115 4.28 -10.60 9.93
CA LEU A 115 2.92 -10.07 10.10
C LEU A 115 2.34 -9.53 8.78
N LEU A 116 3.15 -8.83 7.98
CA LEU A 116 2.74 -8.38 6.64
C LEU A 116 2.46 -9.55 5.69
N LEU A 117 3.26 -10.62 5.76
CA LEU A 117 3.02 -11.82 4.97
C LEU A 117 1.70 -12.50 5.38
N VAL A 118 1.42 -12.62 6.67
CA VAL A 118 0.14 -13.15 7.17
C VAL A 118 -1.04 -12.28 6.71
N CYS A 119 -0.89 -10.96 6.76
CA CYS A 119 -1.88 -10.02 6.25
C CYS A 119 -2.09 -10.16 4.73
N ALA A 120 -1.02 -10.32 3.95
CA ALA A 120 -1.10 -10.55 2.52
C ALA A 120 -1.82 -11.86 2.20
N LEU A 121 -1.51 -12.94 2.93
CA LEU A 121 -2.16 -14.24 2.77
C LEU A 121 -3.65 -14.18 3.15
N SER A 122 -4.02 -13.48 4.22
CA SER A 122 -5.42 -13.34 4.63
C SER A 122 -6.23 -12.54 3.61
N LEU A 123 -5.68 -11.42 3.11
CA LEU A 123 -6.27 -10.63 2.03
C LEU A 123 -6.45 -11.46 0.75
N PHE A 124 -5.41 -12.22 0.37
CA PHE A 124 -5.46 -13.09 -0.80
C PHE A 124 -6.53 -14.17 -0.67
N HIS A 125 -6.62 -14.80 0.51
CA HIS A 125 -7.64 -15.82 0.79
C HIS A 125 -9.06 -15.27 0.71
N VAL A 126 -9.31 -14.10 1.32
CA VAL A 126 -10.62 -13.42 1.28
C VAL A 126 -11.00 -13.01 -0.14
N ALA A 127 -10.05 -12.47 -0.91
CA ALA A 127 -10.26 -12.06 -2.28
C ALA A 127 -10.57 -13.25 -3.20
N ARG A 128 -9.83 -14.37 -3.06
CA ARG A 128 -10.13 -15.62 -3.79
C ARG A 128 -11.48 -16.23 -3.42
N LYS A 129 -11.80 -16.31 -2.11
CA LYS A 129 -13.10 -16.83 -1.64
C LYS A 129 -14.27 -16.03 -2.19
N SER A 130 -14.06 -14.74 -2.46
CA SER A 130 -15.07 -13.83 -3.01
C SER A 130 -15.19 -13.88 -4.55
N GLY A 131 -14.54 -14.84 -5.22
CA GLY A 131 -14.66 -15.05 -6.67
C GLY A 131 -13.82 -14.11 -7.53
N ALA A 132 -12.83 -13.40 -6.96
CA ALA A 132 -11.88 -12.63 -7.74
C ALA A 132 -10.96 -13.58 -8.53
N ARG A 133 -11.18 -13.68 -9.85
CA ARG A 133 -10.31 -14.43 -10.76
C ARG A 133 -9.10 -13.57 -11.17
N ILE A 134 -7.94 -14.21 -11.35
CA ILE A 134 -6.68 -13.58 -11.82
C ILE A 134 -6.73 -13.34 -13.35
N ASP A 135 -7.91 -13.23 -13.95
CA ASP A 135 -8.06 -13.19 -15.42
C ASP A 135 -7.71 -11.83 -16.06
N PHE A 136 -7.28 -10.83 -15.28
CA PHE A 136 -7.06 -9.48 -15.81
C PHE A 136 -5.84 -8.75 -15.22
N LEU A 137 -4.65 -9.24 -15.57
CA LEU A 137 -3.46 -8.38 -15.77
C LEU A 137 -3.57 -7.59 -17.10
N LYS A 138 -4.77 -7.11 -17.46
CA LYS A 138 -4.92 -6.19 -18.59
C LYS A 138 -4.41 -4.82 -18.15
N LYS A 139 -3.56 -4.22 -18.99
CA LYS A 139 -2.93 -2.92 -18.78
C LYS A 139 -3.93 -1.83 -18.35
N ASP A 140 -5.16 -1.89 -18.86
CA ASP A 140 -6.24 -0.95 -18.56
C ASP A 140 -6.69 -0.97 -17.09
N MET A 141 -6.67 -2.15 -16.44
CA MET A 141 -7.04 -2.30 -15.04
C MET A 141 -5.93 -1.79 -14.10
N ILE A 142 -4.66 -1.97 -14.48
CA ILE A 142 -3.52 -1.39 -13.78
C ILE A 142 -3.59 0.14 -13.85
N MET A 143 -3.98 0.69 -15.01
CA MET A 143 -4.20 2.11 -15.20
C MET A 143 -5.36 2.64 -14.36
N ALA A 144 -6.46 1.88 -14.26
CA ALA A 144 -7.59 2.21 -13.39
C ALA A 144 -7.18 2.18 -11.90
N PHE A 145 -6.35 1.23 -11.49
CA PHE A 145 -5.81 1.13 -10.13
C PHE A 145 -4.89 2.30 -9.77
N LEU A 146 -4.02 2.73 -10.70
CA LEU A 146 -3.19 3.94 -10.54
C LEU A 146 -4.02 5.21 -10.37
N ARG A 147 -5.28 5.21 -10.84
CA ARG A 147 -6.19 6.35 -10.74
C ARG A 147 -6.97 6.40 -9.43
N ASN A 148 -6.95 5.34 -8.61
CA ASN A 148 -7.59 5.33 -7.30
C ASN A 148 -6.94 6.34 -6.36
N ALA A 149 -7.76 7.15 -5.69
CA ALA A 149 -7.29 8.19 -4.77
C ALA A 149 -6.48 7.61 -3.61
N GLU A 150 -6.92 6.46 -3.07
CA GLU A 150 -6.27 5.76 -1.96
C GLU A 150 -4.90 5.19 -2.37
N PHE A 151 -4.82 4.55 -3.54
CA PHE A 151 -3.54 4.03 -4.04
C PHE A 151 -2.57 5.17 -4.37
N ARG A 152 -3.06 6.26 -4.96
CA ARG A 152 -2.24 7.46 -5.19
C ARG A 152 -1.72 8.04 -3.88
N ALA A 153 -2.54 8.12 -2.84
CA ALA A 153 -2.12 8.58 -1.52
C ALA A 153 -1.05 7.66 -0.91
N PHE A 154 -1.22 6.34 -1.05
CA PHE A 154 -0.21 5.36 -0.63
C PHE A 154 1.12 5.55 -1.38
N VAL A 155 1.08 5.68 -2.71
CA VAL A 155 2.28 5.89 -3.54
C VAL A 155 2.99 7.20 -3.17
N ILE A 156 2.24 8.29 -3.01
CA ILE A 156 2.79 9.59 -2.60
C ILE A 156 3.44 9.48 -1.22
N THR A 157 2.77 8.83 -0.27
CA THR A 157 3.30 8.61 1.09
C THR A 157 4.57 7.77 1.07
N ALA A 158 4.59 6.68 0.30
CA ALA A 158 5.76 5.83 0.15
C ALA A 158 6.93 6.58 -0.48
N LEU A 159 6.68 7.41 -1.51
CA LEU A 159 7.70 8.22 -2.17
C LEU A 159 8.27 9.29 -1.22
N LEU A 160 7.41 10.00 -0.50
CA LEU A 160 7.82 10.95 0.55
C LEU A 160 8.65 10.27 1.64
N LEU A 161 8.29 9.06 2.04
CA LEU A 161 9.05 8.28 3.03
C LEU A 161 10.43 7.85 2.48
N CYS A 162 10.51 7.44 1.21
CA CYS A 162 11.77 7.15 0.54
C CYS A 162 12.67 8.39 0.45
N VAL A 163 12.11 9.55 0.08
CA VAL A 163 12.84 10.83 0.05
C VAL A 163 13.32 11.20 1.45
N TYR A 164 12.49 11.02 2.46
CA TYR A 164 12.86 11.24 3.86
C TYR A 164 14.06 10.38 4.27
N ALA A 165 13.97 9.07 4.05
CA ALA A 165 14.99 8.11 4.49
C ALA A 165 16.32 8.24 3.72
N PHE A 166 16.27 8.36 2.39
CA PHE A 166 17.46 8.27 1.53
C PHE A 166 18.04 9.61 1.09
N ALA A 167 17.28 10.70 1.14
CA ALA A 167 17.78 12.02 0.76
C ALA A 167 17.78 12.99 1.95
N LEU A 168 16.64 13.15 2.63
CA LEU A 168 16.48 14.22 3.61
C LEU A 168 17.34 14.01 4.86
N ILE A 169 17.35 12.80 5.42
CA ILE A 169 18.24 12.44 6.54
C ILE A 169 19.71 12.68 6.20
N PRO A 170 20.28 12.09 5.12
CA PRO A 170 21.70 12.28 4.81
C PRO A 170 22.05 13.72 4.41
N LEU A 171 21.16 14.44 3.71
CA LEU A 171 21.37 15.86 3.39
C LEU A 171 21.42 16.71 4.67
N CYS A 172 20.42 16.57 5.54
CA CYS A 172 20.42 17.27 6.82
C CYS A 172 21.65 16.90 7.64
N ARG A 173 22.07 15.64 7.65
CA ARG A 173 23.28 15.20 8.36
C ARG A 173 24.54 15.85 7.78
N ASN A 174 24.66 16.01 6.48
CA ASN A 174 25.84 16.62 5.87
C ASN A 174 25.92 18.13 6.10
N TYR A 175 24.79 18.84 6.04
CA TYR A 175 24.77 20.31 6.13
C TYR A 175 24.58 20.86 7.55
N LEU A 176 23.93 20.13 8.45
CA LEU A 176 23.53 20.64 9.78
C LEU A 176 24.34 20.05 10.93
N ASN A 177 25.37 19.24 10.65
CA ASN A 177 26.25 18.65 11.67
C ASN A 177 27.31 19.66 12.18
N ILE A 178 26.89 20.89 12.44
CA ILE A 178 27.72 22.03 12.86
C ILE A 178 27.85 22.06 14.39
N LEU A 179 26.83 21.58 15.13
CA LEU A 179 26.83 21.51 16.59
C LEU A 179 27.28 20.13 17.08
N ARG A 180 28.56 20.03 17.45
CA ARG A 180 29.24 18.80 17.93
C ARG A 180 28.55 18.11 19.13
N GLY A 181 27.68 18.82 19.85
CA GLY A 181 26.92 18.31 21.00
C GLY A 181 25.48 17.85 20.71
N PHE A 182 24.86 18.24 19.59
CA PHE A 182 23.44 17.97 19.33
C PHE A 182 23.23 17.07 18.11
N ARG A 183 23.65 15.80 18.24
CA ARG A 183 23.54 14.77 17.18
C ARG A 183 22.12 14.54 16.67
N GLY A 184 21.09 14.91 17.45
CA GLY A 184 19.68 14.81 17.04
C GLY A 184 19.18 15.97 16.16
N PHE A 185 19.93 17.06 16.01
CA PHE A 185 19.46 18.26 15.28
C PHE A 185 19.18 17.99 13.81
N PRO A 186 20.06 17.28 13.05
CA PRO A 186 19.78 16.95 11.66
C PRO A 186 18.53 16.08 11.49
N PHE A 187 18.33 15.13 12.41
CA PHE A 187 17.17 14.24 12.40
C PHE A 187 15.87 14.98 12.74
N PHE A 188 15.91 15.92 13.69
CA PHE A 188 14.79 16.79 14.00
C PHE A 188 14.33 17.58 12.77
N VAL A 189 15.26 18.24 12.08
CA VAL A 189 14.94 19.05 10.89
C VAL A 189 14.39 18.18 9.76
N ALA A 190 14.99 17.01 9.50
CA ALA A 190 14.47 16.08 8.51
C ALA A 190 13.05 15.62 8.87
N THR A 191 12.79 15.27 10.13
CA THR A 191 11.47 14.82 10.60
C THR A 191 10.44 15.93 10.49
N LEU A 192 10.80 17.16 10.85
CA LEU A 192 9.95 18.34 10.74
C LEU A 192 9.55 18.60 9.29
N VAL A 193 10.52 18.62 8.37
CA VAL A 193 10.26 18.86 6.95
C VAL A 193 9.40 17.75 6.36
N TYR A 194 9.64 16.49 6.73
CA TYR A 194 8.80 15.36 6.31
C TYR A 194 7.35 15.48 6.80
N LEU A 195 7.14 15.73 8.10
CA LEU A 195 5.82 15.88 8.69
C LEU A 195 5.06 17.07 8.08
N LEU A 196 5.75 18.19 7.89
CA LEU A 196 5.19 19.37 7.25
C LEU A 196 4.77 19.06 5.81
N ALA A 197 5.65 18.43 5.02
CA ALA A 197 5.35 18.05 3.64
C ALA A 197 4.14 17.11 3.56
N MET A 198 4.05 16.12 4.45
CA MET A 198 2.91 15.22 4.54
C MET A 198 1.61 15.97 4.85
N MET A 199 1.61 16.84 5.86
CA MET A 199 0.42 17.61 6.22
C MET A 199 0.02 18.62 5.14
N LEU A 200 0.97 19.20 4.39
CA LEU A 200 0.67 20.11 3.29
C LEU A 200 0.20 19.40 2.01
N THR A 201 0.61 18.15 1.82
CA THR A 201 0.22 17.35 0.65
C THR A 201 -1.21 16.83 0.77
N PHE A 202 -1.63 16.44 1.98
CA PHE A 202 -2.94 15.85 2.25
C PHE A 202 -3.92 16.78 3.01
N GLY A 203 -3.44 17.88 3.57
CA GLY A 203 -4.24 18.81 4.37
C GLY A 203 -4.77 20.01 3.59
N ASP A 204 -5.63 20.77 4.27
CA ASP A 204 -6.23 21.99 3.74
C ASP A 204 -5.19 23.10 3.54
N ARG A 205 -5.24 23.77 2.38
CA ARG A 205 -4.33 24.87 1.99
C ARG A 205 -4.63 26.20 2.67
N LYS A 206 -5.57 26.23 3.62
CA LYS A 206 -5.94 27.46 4.35
C LYS A 206 -4.77 27.91 5.24
N PRO A 207 -4.44 29.21 5.32
CA PRO A 207 -3.27 29.69 6.05
C PRO A 207 -3.30 29.35 7.54
N SER A 208 -4.50 29.34 8.15
CA SER A 208 -4.69 28.93 9.55
C SER A 208 -4.31 27.46 9.79
N TYR A 209 -4.58 26.57 8.82
CA TYR A 209 -4.23 25.16 8.90
C TYR A 209 -2.73 24.95 8.71
N VAL A 210 -2.10 25.68 7.79
CA VAL A 210 -0.65 25.64 7.58
C VAL A 210 0.10 25.98 8.88
N PHE A 211 -0.34 27.02 9.59
CA PHE A 211 0.27 27.40 10.87
C PHE A 211 0.09 26.32 11.94
N LYS A 212 -1.11 25.73 12.06
CA LYS A 212 -1.36 24.61 12.98
C LYS A 212 -0.49 23.40 12.63
N SER A 213 -0.41 23.04 11.35
CA SER A 213 0.43 21.94 10.87
C SER A 213 1.91 22.19 11.16
N PHE A 214 2.38 23.43 11.05
CA PHE A 214 3.76 23.80 11.40
C PHE A 214 4.03 23.59 12.90
N THR A 215 3.17 24.12 13.77
CA THR A 215 3.32 23.97 15.23
C THR A 215 3.25 22.50 15.66
N ILE A 216 2.31 21.72 15.11
CA ILE A 216 2.20 20.29 15.39
C ILE A 216 3.46 19.57 14.91
N SER A 217 3.95 19.87 13.70
CA SER A 217 5.16 19.25 13.15
C SER A 217 6.40 19.53 14.01
N ILE A 218 6.54 20.75 14.55
CA ILE A 218 7.62 21.09 15.49
C ILE A 218 7.52 20.26 16.77
N LEU A 219 6.35 20.24 17.42
CA LEU A 219 6.17 19.52 18.67
C LEU A 219 6.41 18.02 18.47
N THR A 220 5.80 17.44 17.44
CA THR A 220 5.90 16.02 17.13
C THR A 220 7.33 15.63 16.74
N SER A 221 8.01 16.41 15.90
CA SER A 221 9.42 16.13 15.55
C SER A 221 10.35 16.20 16.76
N GLY A 222 10.10 17.11 17.70
CA GLY A 222 10.83 17.20 18.97
C GLY A 222 10.64 15.94 19.83
N VAL A 223 9.39 15.51 20.00
CA VAL A 223 9.04 14.28 20.74
C VAL A 223 9.66 13.05 20.09
N ILE A 224 9.57 12.91 18.76
CA ILE A 224 10.15 11.80 18.00
C ILE A 224 11.67 11.79 18.16
N THR A 225 12.33 12.94 17.98
CA THR A 225 13.79 13.05 18.10
C THR A 225 14.25 12.69 19.51
N TYR A 226 13.53 13.15 20.53
CA TYR A 226 13.80 12.79 21.91
C TYR A 226 13.62 11.29 22.14
N ALA A 227 12.49 10.70 21.72
CA ALA A 227 12.20 9.29 21.90
C ALA A 227 13.25 8.40 21.21
N PHE A 228 13.56 8.65 19.93
CA PHE A 228 14.56 7.85 19.23
C PHE A 228 16.00 8.10 19.74
N GLY A 229 16.33 9.33 20.10
CA GLY A 229 17.66 9.69 20.60
C GLY A 229 17.95 9.18 22.02
N THR A 230 16.94 9.17 22.91
CA THR A 230 17.14 8.83 24.33
C THR A 230 16.64 7.43 24.69
N LEU A 231 15.49 6.98 24.18
CA LEU A 231 14.89 5.70 24.55
C LEU A 231 15.41 4.56 23.68
N ALA A 232 15.50 4.78 22.36
CA ALA A 232 15.90 3.71 21.45
C ALA A 232 17.42 3.50 21.40
N LYS A 233 18.23 4.54 21.73
CA LYS A 233 19.71 4.56 21.57
C LYS A 233 20.21 3.99 20.24
N ILE A 234 19.33 3.90 19.24
CA ILE A 234 19.68 3.48 17.90
C ILE A 234 20.64 4.57 17.40
N PRO A 235 21.85 4.22 16.93
CA PRO A 235 22.69 5.21 16.26
C PRO A 235 21.86 5.76 15.10
N LEU A 236 21.35 6.98 15.28
CA LEU A 236 20.59 7.66 14.26
C LEU A 236 21.50 7.72 13.01
N PRO A 237 20.98 7.33 11.85
CA PRO A 237 21.75 7.23 10.62
C PRO A 237 22.34 8.57 10.17
#